data_AF-A0A176S1J5-F1
#
_entry.id   AF-A0A176S1J5-F1
#
_cell.length_a   1.000
_cell.length_b   1.000
_cell.length_c   1.000
_cell.angle_alpha   90.00
_cell.angle_beta   90.00
_cell.angle_gamma   90.00
#
_symmetry.space_group_name_H-M   'P 1'
#
loop_
_entity.id
_entity.type
_entity.pdbx_description
1 polymer ?
#
loop_
_entity_poly.entity_id
_entity_poly.type
_entity_poly.pdbx_seq_one_letter_code
_entity_poly.pdbx_strand_id
1 'polypeptide(L)'
;MKKLPLAIQTFSEIIEDGYLYVDKTQQIAELIQSKYVFLSRPRRFGKSLLVSTLSEIFSGNQALFQGLYIYDKIKWQAHPIIHIDFSVIDFSTKTELREGLLDLLDDI
;
A
#
# COMPACT_ATOMS: atom_id res chain seq x y z
N MET A 1 13.24 -6.45 -21.79
CA MET A 1 12.65 -7.24 -20.69
C MET A 1 12.63 -6.35 -19.46
N LYS A 2 11.49 -6.17 -18.77
CA LYS A 2 11.42 -5.29 -17.58
C LYS A 2 12.23 -5.87 -16.41
N LYS A 3 12.81 -5.01 -15.57
CA LYS A 3 13.55 -5.42 -14.36
C LYS A 3 12.57 -5.96 -13.31
N LEU A 4 12.97 -6.97 -12.54
CA LEU A 4 12.19 -7.41 -11.39
C LEU A 4 12.36 -6.42 -10.22
N PRO A 5 11.28 -6.06 -9.50
CA PRO A 5 11.36 -5.17 -8.34
C PRO A 5 11.88 -5.94 -7.12
N LEU A 6 13.17 -6.26 -7.11
CA LEU A 6 13.81 -6.98 -6.00
C LEU A 6 13.94 -6.02 -4.80
N ALA A 7 13.31 -6.38 -3.68
CA ALA A 7 13.25 -5.59 -2.44
C ALA A 7 12.51 -4.24 -2.53
N ILE A 8 11.97 -3.88 -3.68
CA ILE A 8 11.14 -2.68 -3.87
C ILE A 8 9.68 -3.03 -3.56
N GLN A 9 9.06 -2.25 -2.68
CA GLN A 9 7.67 -2.45 -2.24
C GLN A 9 6.80 -1.21 -2.45
N THR A 10 7.38 -0.13 -2.94
CA THR A 10 6.69 1.12 -3.26
C THR A 10 6.07 1.01 -4.65
N PHE A 11 4.76 1.22 -4.75
CA PHE A 11 4.05 1.10 -6.03
C PHE A 11 4.50 2.17 -7.03
N SER A 12 4.58 3.43 -6.61
CA SER A 12 5.03 4.55 -7.47
C SER A 12 6.42 4.28 -8.06
N GLU A 13 7.40 3.92 -7.23
CA GLU A 13 8.76 3.55 -7.67
C GLU A 13 8.75 2.42 -8.71
N ILE A 14 7.94 1.37 -8.49
CA ILE A 14 7.81 0.26 -9.46
C ILE A 14 7.31 0.75 -10.82
N ILE A 15 6.32 1.65 -10.84
CA ILE A 15 5.73 2.16 -12.07
C ILE A 15 6.66 3.16 -12.76
N GLU A 16 7.16 4.15 -12.03
CA GLU A 16 7.96 5.27 -12.53
C GLU A 16 9.32 4.79 -13.07
N ASP A 17 9.97 3.87 -12.37
CA ASP A 17 11.27 3.32 -12.79
C ASP A 17 11.13 2.15 -13.79
N GLY A 18 9.90 1.84 -14.21
CA GLY A 18 9.62 0.87 -15.26
C GLY A 18 9.88 -0.60 -14.89
N TYR A 19 9.78 -0.95 -13.60
CA TYR A 19 9.88 -2.32 -13.12
C TYR A 19 8.69 -3.18 -13.59
N LEU A 20 8.86 -4.50 -13.51
CA LEU A 20 7.78 -5.45 -13.77
C LEU A 20 6.76 -5.39 -12.62
N TYR A 21 5.60 -4.83 -12.91
CA TYR A 21 4.41 -4.92 -12.06
C TYR A 21 3.45 -5.97 -12.62
N VAL A 22 2.98 -6.88 -11.77
CA VAL A 22 1.91 -7.83 -12.13
C VAL A 22 0.59 -7.21 -11.70
N ASP A 23 -0.22 -6.82 -12.68
CA ASP A 23 -1.48 -6.14 -12.40
C ASP A 23 -2.46 -7.01 -11.61
N LYS A 24 -2.80 -6.54 -10.41
CA LYS A 24 -3.83 -7.10 -9.51
C LYS A 24 -4.88 -6.06 -9.13
N THR A 25 -4.97 -4.99 -9.91
CA THR A 25 -5.83 -3.85 -9.60
C THR A 25 -7.32 -4.16 -9.82
N GLN A 26 -7.65 -5.24 -10.55
CA GLN A 26 -9.01 -5.79 -10.57
C GLN A 26 -9.46 -6.25 -9.18
N GLN A 27 -8.64 -7.08 -8.51
CA GLN A 27 -8.95 -7.55 -7.17
C GLN A 27 -9.02 -6.38 -6.18
N ILE A 28 -8.22 -5.33 -6.38
CA ILE A 28 -8.29 -4.11 -5.58
C ILE A 28 -9.61 -3.35 -5.83
N ALA A 29 -10.09 -3.25 -7.08
CA ALA A 29 -11.38 -2.62 -7.35
C ALA A 29 -12.55 -3.35 -6.67
N GLU A 30 -12.52 -4.68 -6.67
CA GLU A 30 -13.49 -5.52 -5.94
C GLU A 30 -13.34 -5.35 -4.41
N LEU A 31 -12.09 -5.28 -3.92
CA LEU A 31 -11.76 -5.05 -2.52
C LEU A 31 -12.37 -3.74 -1.99
N ILE A 32 -12.20 -2.63 -2.72
CA ILE A 32 -12.64 -1.29 -2.29
C ILE A 32 -14.17 -1.20 -2.19
N GLN A 33 -14.90 -1.97 -2.99
CA GLN A 33 -16.37 -2.02 -2.96
C GLN A 33 -16.92 -3.01 -1.94
N SER A 34 -16.05 -3.86 -1.38
CA SER A 34 -16.46 -4.91 -0.45
C SER A 34 -16.67 -4.35 0.96
N LYS A 35 -17.80 -4.71 1.59
CA LYS A 35 -18.11 -4.32 2.97
C LYS A 35 -17.18 -4.97 4.00
N TYR A 36 -16.74 -6.19 3.71
CA TYR A 36 -15.88 -6.98 4.59
C TYR A 36 -14.91 -7.79 3.74
N VAL A 37 -13.62 -7.73 4.08
CA VAL A 37 -12.58 -8.49 3.40
C VAL A 37 -11.64 -9.08 4.44
N PHE A 38 -11.39 -10.37 4.32
CA PHE A 38 -10.34 -11.04 5.07
C PHE A 38 -9.07 -11.16 4.22
N LEU A 39 -8.01 -10.46 4.61
CA LEU A 39 -6.69 -10.60 4.01
C LEU A 39 -5.88 -11.62 4.79
N SER A 40 -5.73 -12.83 4.24
CA SER A 40 -4.92 -13.88 4.88
C SER A 40 -3.44 -13.47 4.94
N ARG A 41 -2.73 -13.90 5.99
CA ARG A 41 -1.38 -13.39 6.35
C ARG A 41 -0.19 -14.34 6.04
N PRO A 42 0.07 -14.79 4.80
CA PRO A 42 1.33 -15.46 4.47
C PRO A 42 2.53 -14.49 4.46
N ARG A 43 3.68 -14.81 5.06
CA ARG A 43 4.90 -13.96 5.00
C ARG A 43 5.40 -13.85 3.54
N ARG A 44 5.92 -12.68 3.13
CA ARG A 44 6.46 -12.37 1.77
C ARG A 44 5.45 -12.35 0.61
N PHE A 45 4.15 -12.27 0.89
CA PHE A 45 3.09 -12.20 -0.13
C PHE A 45 2.71 -10.76 -0.56
N GLY A 46 3.67 -9.84 -0.67
CA GLY A 46 3.43 -8.50 -1.25
C GLY A 46 2.45 -7.59 -0.48
N LYS A 47 2.29 -7.77 0.83
CA LYS A 47 1.39 -6.94 1.65
C LYS A 47 1.74 -5.46 1.62
N SER A 48 3.02 -5.12 1.78
CA SER A 48 3.46 -3.73 1.74
C SER A 48 3.22 -3.10 0.37
N LEU A 49 3.44 -3.87 -0.72
CA LEU A 49 3.11 -3.42 -2.08
C LEU A 49 1.61 -3.15 -2.23
N LEU A 50 0.75 -4.02 -1.71
CA LEU A 50 -0.70 -3.77 -1.70
C LEU A 50 -1.06 -2.49 -0.94
N VAL A 51 -0.51 -2.28 0.27
CA VAL A 51 -0.76 -1.07 1.07
C VAL A 51 -0.27 0.19 0.34
N SER A 52 0.93 0.16 -0.23
CA SER A 52 1.45 1.26 -1.05
C SER A 52 0.56 1.52 -2.26
N THR A 53 0.10 0.48 -2.97
CA THR A 53 -0.83 0.63 -4.10
C THR A 53 -2.15 1.28 -3.67
N LEU A 54 -2.72 0.86 -2.52
CA LEU A 54 -3.93 1.47 -1.97
C LEU A 54 -3.71 2.93 -1.56
N SER A 55 -2.57 3.25 -0.96
CA SER A 55 -2.18 4.62 -0.62
C SER A 55 -2.21 5.51 -1.86
N GLU A 56 -1.61 5.08 -2.97
CA GLU A 56 -1.60 5.83 -4.23
C GLU A 56 -2.99 5.97 -4.85
N ILE A 57 -3.85 4.94 -4.73
CA ILE A 57 -5.25 5.01 -5.17
C ILE A 57 -6.01 6.08 -4.39
N PHE A 58 -5.96 6.03 -3.06
CA PHE A 58 -6.75 6.92 -2.21
C PHE A 58 -6.14 8.33 -2.10
N SER A 59 -4.86 8.51 -2.39
CA SER A 59 -4.25 9.83 -2.63
C SER A 59 -4.71 10.47 -3.95
N GLY A 60 -5.36 9.70 -4.84
CA GLY A 60 -5.88 10.21 -6.10
C GLY A 60 -4.86 10.25 -7.25
N ASN A 61 -3.74 9.52 -7.14
CA ASN A 61 -2.62 9.57 -8.08
C ASN A 61 -2.90 8.77 -9.37
N GLN A 62 -3.97 9.13 -10.09
CA GLN A 62 -4.50 8.42 -11.26
C GLN A 62 -3.45 8.10 -12.34
N ALA A 63 -2.50 9.02 -12.58
CA ALA A 63 -1.49 8.87 -13.61
C ALA A 63 -0.62 7.62 -13.43
N LEU A 64 -0.34 7.21 -12.18
CA LEU A 64 0.44 6.00 -11.87
C LEU A 64 -0.26 4.71 -12.31
N PHE A 65 -1.56 4.76 -12.56
CA PHE A 65 -2.37 3.59 -12.89
C PHE A 65 -2.65 3.47 -14.39
N GLN A 66 -2.06 4.31 -15.23
CA GLN A 66 -2.28 4.27 -16.67
C GLN A 66 -1.93 2.90 -17.25
N GLY A 67 -2.90 2.28 -17.92
CA GLY A 67 -2.76 0.95 -18.51
C GLY A 67 -2.99 -0.22 -17.54
N LEU A 68 -3.30 0.04 -16.27
CA LEU A 68 -3.76 -0.96 -15.31
C LEU A 68 -5.29 -1.05 -15.31
N TYR A 69 -5.83 -2.20 -14.88
CA TYR A 69 -7.26 -2.47 -14.90
C TYR A 69 -8.09 -1.40 -14.17
N ILE A 70 -7.64 -0.91 -13.01
CA ILE A 70 -8.44 0.00 -12.16
C ILE A 70 -8.58 1.42 -12.71
N TYR A 71 -7.76 1.81 -13.70
CA TYR A 71 -7.62 3.19 -14.18
C TYR A 71 -8.95 3.90 -14.46
N ASP A 72 -9.90 3.20 -15.08
CA ASP A 72 -11.21 3.70 -15.49
C ASP A 72 -12.39 3.04 -14.73
N LYS A 73 -12.10 2.33 -13.63
CA LYS A 73 -13.09 1.52 -12.89
C LYS A 73 -13.57 2.16 -11.59
N ILE A 74 -12.89 3.21 -11.15
CA ILE A 74 -13.20 3.93 -9.91
C ILE A 74 -13.30 5.43 -10.19
N LYS A 75 -13.95 6.15 -9.27
CA LYS A 75 -13.83 7.61 -9.22
C LYS A 75 -12.56 7.95 -8.45
N TRP A 76 -11.68 8.72 -9.08
CA TRP A 76 -10.49 9.23 -8.44
C TRP A 76 -10.87 10.36 -7.48
N GLN A 77 -10.84 10.06 -6.19
CA GLN A 77 -11.09 11.00 -5.12
C GLN A 77 -9.90 10.94 -4.17
N ALA A 78 -9.30 12.11 -3.91
CA ALA A 78 -8.22 12.21 -2.95
C ALA A 78 -8.78 12.20 -1.52
N HIS A 79 -8.11 11.44 -0.66
CA HIS A 79 -8.39 11.31 0.77
C HIS A 79 -7.08 11.53 1.55
N PRO A 80 -7.14 12.13 2.76
CA PRO A 80 -6.01 12.11 3.67
C PRO A 80 -5.66 10.66 4.03
N ILE A 81 -4.38 10.29 3.90
CA ILE A 81 -3.89 8.95 4.18
C ILE A 81 -3.05 8.97 5.44
N ILE A 82 -3.39 8.09 6.38
CA ILE A 82 -2.58 7.82 7.56
C ILE A 82 -1.97 6.43 7.38
N HIS A 83 -0.65 6.36 7.28
CA HIS A 83 0.09 5.12 7.17
C HIS A 83 0.79 4.80 8.50
N ILE A 84 0.37 3.71 9.14
CA ILE A 84 0.88 3.31 10.46
C ILE A 84 1.68 2.03 10.28
N ASP A 85 3.00 2.11 10.49
CA ASP A 85 3.89 0.95 10.45
C ASP A 85 4.29 0.53 11.87
N PHE A 86 3.71 -0.56 12.37
CA PHE A 86 4.07 -1.09 13.68
C PHE A 86 5.36 -1.91 13.67
N SER A 87 5.96 -2.19 12.50
CA SER A 87 7.16 -3.03 12.43
C SER A 87 8.42 -2.33 12.94
N VAL A 88 8.37 -1.01 13.06
CA VAL A 88 9.46 -0.18 13.60
C VAL A 88 9.34 0.10 15.10
N ILE A 89 8.23 -0.32 15.74
CA ILE A 89 7.99 -0.12 17.17
C ILE A 89 8.52 -1.30 17.96
N ASP A 90 9.29 -1.03 19.01
CA ASP A 90 9.64 -2.05 19.99
C ASP A 90 8.42 -2.37 20.87
N PHE A 91 8.10 -3.67 20.96
CA PHE A 91 6.98 -4.19 21.73
C PHE A 91 7.45 -5.18 22.82
N SER A 92 8.74 -5.17 23.17
CA SER A 92 9.30 -6.07 24.17
C SER A 92 8.73 -5.81 25.58
N THR A 93 8.43 -4.54 25.89
CA THR A 93 7.76 -4.14 27.13
C THR A 93 6.57 -3.21 26.87
N LYS A 94 5.68 -3.10 27.87
CA LYS A 94 4.55 -2.17 27.83
C LYS A 94 4.99 -0.70 27.71
N THR A 95 6.14 -0.35 28.30
CA THR A 95 6.67 1.01 28.29
C THR A 95 7.20 1.37 26.91
N GLU A 96 8.05 0.52 26.32
CA GLU A 96 8.60 0.73 24.98
C GLU A 96 7.49 0.78 23.92
N LEU A 97 6.50 -0.12 24.02
CA LEU A 97 5.33 -0.08 23.13
C LEU A 97 4.60 1.26 23.24
N ARG A 98 4.41 1.77 24.46
CA ARG A 98 3.70 3.04 24.68
C ARG A 98 4.50 4.20 24.08
N GLU A 99 5.79 4.26 24.35
CA GLU A 99 6.67 5.34 23.86
C GLU A 99 6.74 5.32 22.34
N GLY A 100 7.02 4.16 21.72
CA GLY A 100 7.07 4.06 20.27
C GLY A 100 5.74 4.34 19.57
N LEU A 101 4.59 4.09 20.23
CA LEU A 101 3.29 4.52 19.70
C LEU A 101 3.08 6.02 19.78
N LEU A 102 3.56 6.69 20.84
CA LEU A 102 3.46 8.13 20.97
C LEU A 102 4.33 8.82 19.93
N ASP A 103 5.58 8.38 19.79
CA ASP A 103 6.52 8.89 18.79
C ASP A 103 5.93 8.76 17.37
N LEU A 104 5.34 7.60 17.04
CA LEU A 104 4.69 7.39 15.74
C LEU A 104 3.53 8.35 15.49
N LEU A 105 2.75 8.68 16.52
CA LEU A 105 1.59 9.56 16.41
C LEU A 105 1.99 11.03 16.32
N ASP A 106 3.10 11.43 16.93
CA ASP A 106 3.62 12.80 16.86
C ASP A 106 4.20 13.13 15.46
N ASP A 107 4.58 12.11 14.68
CA ASP A 107 5.09 12.22 13.32
C ASP A 107 4.00 12.26 12.22
N ILE A 108 2.71 12.13 12.57
CA ILE A 108 1.54 12.09 11.65
C ILE A 108 0.79 13.42 11.66
#